data_AF-A0A936N7A6-F1
#
_entry.id   AF-A0A936N7A6-F1
#
_cell.length_a   1.000
_cell.length_b   1.000
_cell.length_c   1.000
_cell.angle_alpha   90.00
_cell.angle_beta   90.00
_cell.angle_gamma   90.00
#
_symmetry.space_group_name_H-M   'P 1'
#
loop_
_entity.id
_entity.type
_entity.pdbx_description
1 polymer ?
#
loop_
_entity_poly.entity_id
_entity_poly.type
_entity_poly.pdbx_seq_one_letter_code
_entity_poly.pdbx_strand_id
1 'polypeptide(L)'
;MAILNSIASWLMKKRMHQIELFIKYPIDVQSEWLSSLLKDASKTEYGKKYSFAHISSYDEFKNKVPVVNYESLKPFIERTRKGEQNILWHSDIKWFAKSSGTTDQSKFIPVSEESLNGCHYNAGRDMVTLHCYNNPETKLFTGKNLALGGSLKTDQFGNHNSFHGDVSAIIIQNLPMWADYFRAPDVNIALMDEWEAKLEKIALSMMDENVTSIAGVPSWMLVLLNRILELKGSDHFKNVWPNLEVYFHGGVSFTPYQEKFSEIFSPKVNYLQLYNASEGFFGIQDQLKSDEMLLMLDYGIYYEFLELKYLKNNEYNRCIPLEDVQIGIDYAMIITSNAGLWRYDLGDVVQFTSTNPYRFKISGRTKQYLNAFGEELMIHNTDSAIAWACEKTHALVNDYTVAPLFMDTSSGAHQWIIEFEKEPDNFEYFVALLDESLKSQNSDYESKRYNDFVLKVPQVIKVLPNSFYNWLKSKNKLGGQNKVPRLCNDRKIADDILSFLNEIQPVF
;
A
#
# COMPACT_ATOMS: atom_id res chain seq x y z
N MET A 1 -25.25 13.92 -19.42
CA MET A 1 -24.12 13.71 -18.48
C MET A 1 -24.11 14.71 -17.31
N ALA A 2 -24.30 16.02 -17.52
CA ALA A 2 -24.29 17.00 -16.42
C ALA A 2 -25.32 16.72 -15.30
N ILE A 3 -26.58 16.39 -15.64
CA ILE A 3 -27.62 16.05 -14.65
C ILE A 3 -27.25 14.77 -13.87
N LEU A 4 -26.73 13.75 -14.56
CA LEU A 4 -26.26 12.51 -13.94
C LEU A 4 -25.11 12.77 -12.95
N ASN A 5 -24.16 13.63 -13.33
CA ASN A 5 -23.05 14.04 -12.48
C ASN A 5 -23.52 14.78 -11.22
N SER A 6 -24.45 15.72 -11.36
CA SER A 6 -25.01 16.46 -10.22
C SER A 6 -25.78 15.55 -9.26
N ILE A 7 -26.58 14.60 -9.77
CA ILE A 7 -27.33 13.65 -8.95
C ILE A 7 -26.37 12.67 -8.24
N ALA A 8 -25.42 12.08 -8.96
CA ALA A 8 -24.44 11.16 -8.40
C ALA A 8 -23.59 11.84 -7.32
N SER A 9 -23.07 13.03 -7.59
CA SER A 9 -22.29 13.81 -6.61
C SER A 9 -23.11 14.16 -5.37
N TRP A 10 -24.39 14.50 -5.53
CA TRP A 10 -25.28 14.79 -4.39
C TRP A 10 -25.57 13.54 -3.55
N LEU A 11 -25.81 12.38 -4.19
CA LEU A 11 -25.99 11.11 -3.48
C LEU A 11 -24.73 10.71 -2.70
N MET A 12 -23.55 10.88 -3.30
CA MET A 12 -22.28 10.62 -2.61
C MET A 12 -22.09 11.56 -1.43
N LYS A 13 -22.38 12.86 -1.56
CA LYS A 13 -22.31 13.82 -0.45
C LYS A 13 -23.20 13.43 0.75
N LYS A 14 -24.32 12.73 0.54
CA LYS A 14 -25.15 12.24 1.65
C LYS A 14 -24.48 11.12 2.46
N ARG A 15 -23.58 10.35 1.84
CA ARG A 15 -22.78 9.32 2.51
C ARG A 15 -21.80 9.91 3.51
N MET A 16 -21.45 11.20 3.38
CA MET A 16 -20.61 11.91 4.34
C MET A 16 -21.12 11.81 5.78
N HIS A 17 -22.44 11.69 5.98
CA HIS A 17 -23.01 11.51 7.32
C HIS A 17 -22.55 10.22 8.02
N GLN A 18 -22.29 9.15 7.26
CA GLN A 18 -21.72 7.91 7.82
C GLN A 18 -20.26 8.12 8.25
N ILE A 19 -19.49 8.86 7.44
CA ILE A 19 -18.11 9.23 7.78
C ILE A 19 -18.07 10.10 9.04
N GLU A 20 -18.94 11.10 9.13
CA GLU A 20 -19.08 11.97 10.30
C GLU A 20 -19.44 11.18 11.57
N LEU A 21 -20.19 10.09 11.45
CA LEU A 21 -20.61 9.28 12.59
C LEU A 21 -19.41 8.63 13.28
N PHE A 22 -18.56 7.92 12.53
CA PHE A 22 -17.39 7.29 13.14
C PHE A 22 -16.32 8.32 13.52
N ILE A 23 -16.25 9.47 12.86
CA ILE A 23 -15.41 10.60 13.30
C ILE A 23 -15.85 11.09 14.68
N LYS A 24 -17.17 11.17 14.92
CA LYS A 24 -17.73 11.70 16.16
C LYS A 24 -17.71 10.68 17.30
N TYR A 25 -17.89 9.40 16.99
CA TYR A 25 -17.97 8.30 17.96
C TYR A 25 -16.97 7.17 17.62
N PRO A 26 -15.66 7.46 17.53
CA PRO A 26 -14.68 6.50 17.03
C PRO A 26 -14.53 5.25 17.92
N ILE A 27 -14.58 5.44 19.24
CA ILE A 27 -14.37 4.36 20.22
C ILE A 27 -15.60 3.46 20.31
N ASP A 28 -16.80 4.04 20.25
CA ASP A 28 -18.05 3.29 20.22
C ASP A 28 -18.09 2.40 18.97
N VAL A 29 -17.76 2.95 17.80
CA VAL A 29 -17.71 2.19 16.54
C VAL A 29 -16.70 1.04 16.60
N GLN A 30 -15.49 1.26 17.13
CA GLN A 30 -14.50 0.19 17.27
C GLN A 30 -14.93 -0.89 18.28
N SER A 31 -15.54 -0.49 19.38
CA SER A 31 -16.08 -1.43 20.38
C SER A 31 -17.19 -2.29 19.80
N GLU A 32 -18.10 -1.69 19.03
CA GLU A 32 -19.17 -2.39 18.31
C GLU A 32 -18.59 -3.40 17.30
N TRP A 33 -17.56 -3.01 16.54
CA TRP A 33 -16.89 -3.92 15.60
C TRP A 33 -16.24 -5.10 16.29
N LEU A 34 -15.48 -4.89 17.37
CA LEU A 34 -14.88 -6.00 18.12
C LEU A 34 -15.96 -6.98 18.59
N SER A 35 -17.05 -6.47 19.15
CA SER A 35 -18.16 -7.30 19.62
C SER A 35 -18.85 -8.06 18.47
N SER A 36 -19.07 -7.41 17.32
CA SER A 36 -19.70 -8.06 16.16
C SER A 36 -18.81 -9.16 15.60
N LEU A 37 -17.53 -8.87 15.36
CA LEU A 37 -16.56 -9.82 14.80
C LEU A 37 -16.48 -11.08 15.67
N LEU A 38 -16.30 -10.92 16.99
CA LEU A 38 -16.25 -12.05 17.93
C LEU A 38 -17.52 -12.89 17.93
N LYS A 39 -18.69 -12.23 17.88
CA LYS A 39 -19.99 -12.90 17.84
C LYS A 39 -20.15 -13.70 16.54
N ASP A 40 -19.87 -13.09 15.40
CA ASP A 40 -20.03 -13.69 14.07
C ASP A 40 -19.12 -14.90 13.91
N ALA A 41 -17.88 -14.82 14.42
CA ALA A 41 -16.93 -15.91 14.36
C ALA A 41 -17.01 -16.91 15.52
N SER A 42 -17.90 -16.72 16.51
CA SER A 42 -17.93 -17.53 17.74
C SER A 42 -18.09 -19.05 17.53
N LYS A 43 -18.73 -19.45 16.42
CA LYS A 43 -18.99 -20.86 16.07
C LYS A 43 -17.96 -21.50 15.14
N THR A 44 -17.00 -20.71 14.65
CA THR A 44 -15.89 -21.18 13.83
C THR A 44 -14.94 -22.06 14.63
N GLU A 45 -14.09 -22.83 13.96
CA GLU A 45 -13.02 -23.59 14.64
C GLU A 45 -12.13 -22.66 15.48
N TYR A 46 -11.68 -21.54 14.90
CA TYR A 46 -10.82 -20.58 15.58
C TYR A 46 -11.53 -19.90 16.76
N GLY A 47 -12.81 -19.53 16.58
CA GLY A 47 -13.63 -18.93 17.63
C GLY A 47 -13.91 -19.87 18.80
N LYS A 48 -14.09 -21.17 18.55
CA LYS A 48 -14.18 -22.20 19.59
C LYS A 48 -12.84 -22.39 20.29
N LYS A 49 -11.74 -22.44 19.53
CA LYS A 49 -10.37 -22.61 20.07
C LYS A 49 -10.03 -21.54 21.11
N TYR A 50 -10.42 -20.29 20.87
CA TYR A 50 -10.15 -19.17 21.79
C TYR A 50 -11.38 -18.70 22.58
N SER A 51 -12.49 -19.46 22.55
CA SER A 51 -13.70 -19.20 23.32
C SER A 51 -14.30 -17.80 23.12
N PHE A 52 -14.43 -17.34 21.87
CA PHE A 52 -14.94 -16.01 21.53
C PHE A 52 -16.31 -15.69 22.13
N ALA A 53 -17.19 -16.69 22.28
CA ALA A 53 -18.50 -16.52 22.90
C ALA A 53 -18.45 -16.05 24.38
N HIS A 54 -17.29 -16.16 25.02
CA HIS A 54 -17.03 -15.78 26.41
C HIS A 54 -16.06 -14.61 26.53
N ILE A 55 -15.89 -13.83 25.46
CA ILE A 55 -15.10 -12.60 25.45
C ILE A 55 -16.07 -11.43 25.47
N SER A 56 -15.97 -10.61 26.51
CA SER A 56 -16.90 -9.50 26.78
C SER A 56 -16.23 -8.13 26.90
N SER A 57 -14.90 -8.10 26.90
CA SER A 57 -14.10 -6.88 26.99
C SER A 57 -12.84 -6.97 26.14
N TYR A 58 -12.26 -5.81 25.82
CA TYR A 58 -10.97 -5.74 25.14
C TYR A 58 -9.86 -6.46 25.91
N ASP A 59 -9.80 -6.33 27.24
CA ASP A 59 -8.78 -7.00 28.05
C ASP A 59 -8.90 -8.53 27.98
N GLU A 60 -10.13 -9.07 28.01
CA GLU A 60 -10.33 -10.51 27.80
C GLU A 60 -9.91 -10.94 26.40
N PHE A 61 -10.24 -10.14 25.39
CA PHE A 61 -9.87 -10.39 24.00
C PHE A 61 -8.34 -10.45 23.85
N LYS A 62 -7.65 -9.41 24.31
CA LYS A 62 -6.20 -9.26 24.28
C LYS A 62 -5.47 -10.39 25.02
N ASN A 63 -6.02 -10.87 26.14
CA ASN A 63 -5.40 -11.93 26.94
C ASN A 63 -5.67 -13.35 26.40
N LYS A 64 -6.81 -13.59 25.77
CA LYS A 64 -7.18 -14.93 25.25
C LYS A 64 -6.71 -15.16 23.83
N VAL A 65 -6.75 -14.15 22.98
CA VAL A 65 -6.42 -14.25 21.55
C VAL A 65 -4.99 -13.75 21.35
N PRO A 66 -4.06 -14.57 20.84
CA PRO A 66 -2.69 -14.13 20.61
C PRO A 66 -2.60 -13.22 19.39
N VAL A 67 -1.63 -12.30 19.38
CA VAL A 67 -1.21 -11.65 18.13
C VAL A 67 -0.49 -12.70 17.27
N VAL A 68 -0.82 -12.73 15.99
CA VAL A 68 -0.32 -13.74 15.04
C VAL A 68 0.18 -13.11 13.75
N ASN A 69 1.07 -13.82 13.06
CA ASN A 69 1.49 -13.46 11.71
C ASN A 69 0.93 -14.46 10.69
N TYR A 70 1.27 -14.27 9.42
CA TYR A 70 0.80 -15.13 8.33
C TYR A 70 1.14 -16.62 8.54
N GLU A 71 2.35 -16.95 8.98
CA GLU A 71 2.75 -18.36 9.14
C GLU A 71 1.92 -19.07 10.21
N SER A 72 1.46 -18.34 11.23
CA SER A 72 0.55 -18.89 12.25
C SER A 72 -0.85 -19.19 11.71
N LEU A 73 -1.35 -18.39 10.76
CA LEU A 73 -2.68 -18.57 10.16
C LEU A 73 -2.67 -19.48 8.92
N LYS A 74 -1.51 -19.63 8.27
CA LYS A 74 -1.32 -20.41 7.04
C LYS A 74 -1.94 -21.81 7.08
N PRO A 75 -1.82 -22.63 8.15
CA PRO A 75 -2.47 -23.94 8.17
C PRO A 75 -4.00 -23.88 8.06
N PHE A 76 -4.63 -22.86 8.65
CA PHE A 76 -6.07 -22.65 8.57
C PHE A 76 -6.48 -22.14 7.19
N ILE A 77 -5.73 -21.18 6.65
CA ILE A 77 -5.94 -20.61 5.31
C ILE A 77 -5.83 -21.68 4.23
N GLU A 78 -4.83 -22.56 4.29
CA GLU A 78 -4.63 -23.63 3.32
C GLU A 78 -5.75 -24.67 3.35
N ARG A 79 -6.33 -24.95 4.53
CA ARG A 79 -7.52 -25.80 4.65
C ARG A 79 -8.73 -25.14 3.99
N THR A 80 -8.93 -23.84 4.22
CA THR A 80 -10.02 -23.08 3.58
C THR A 80 -9.84 -22.97 2.07
N ARG A 81 -8.63 -22.75 1.56
CA ARG A 81 -8.32 -22.81 0.11
C ARG A 81 -8.69 -24.14 -0.54
N LYS A 82 -8.53 -25.25 0.20
CA LYS A 82 -8.88 -26.61 -0.24
C LYS A 82 -10.36 -26.95 -0.06
N GLY A 83 -11.16 -26.01 0.44
CA GLY A 83 -12.62 -26.10 0.51
C GLY A 83 -13.20 -26.32 1.90
N GLU A 84 -12.39 -26.43 2.95
CA GLU A 84 -12.89 -26.58 4.32
C GLU A 84 -13.33 -25.23 4.92
N GLN A 85 -14.63 -25.09 5.18
CA GLN A 85 -15.26 -23.83 5.61
C GLN A 85 -15.45 -23.74 7.13
N ASN A 86 -15.89 -22.57 7.61
CA ASN A 86 -16.15 -22.31 9.03
C ASN A 86 -14.91 -22.49 9.94
N ILE A 87 -13.71 -22.20 9.40
CA ILE A 87 -12.44 -22.30 10.14
C ILE A 87 -12.07 -20.97 10.81
N LEU A 88 -11.75 -19.95 10.03
CA LEU A 88 -11.35 -18.62 10.51
C LEU A 88 -12.51 -17.61 10.50
N TRP A 89 -13.50 -17.84 9.63
CA TRP A 89 -14.66 -17.00 9.41
C TRP A 89 -15.89 -17.88 9.16
N HIS A 90 -17.10 -17.36 9.41
CA HIS A 90 -18.33 -18.16 9.39
C HIS A 90 -18.92 -18.35 8.00
N SER A 91 -18.74 -17.37 7.10
CA SER A 91 -19.20 -17.44 5.72
C SER A 91 -18.19 -18.21 4.86
N ASP A 92 -18.68 -18.74 3.74
CA ASP A 92 -17.83 -19.49 2.81
C ASP A 92 -16.80 -18.55 2.15
N ILE A 93 -15.51 -18.93 2.23
CA ILE A 93 -14.42 -18.20 1.60
C ILE A 93 -13.89 -19.00 0.43
N LYS A 94 -13.94 -18.37 -0.76
CA LYS A 94 -13.41 -18.91 -2.01
C LYS A 94 -12.39 -18.00 -2.69
N TRP A 95 -12.24 -16.75 -2.24
CA TRP A 95 -11.29 -15.80 -2.81
C TRP A 95 -10.11 -15.57 -1.85
N PHE A 96 -8.91 -15.51 -2.41
CA PHE A 96 -7.68 -15.32 -1.67
C PHE A 96 -6.82 -14.26 -2.35
N ALA A 97 -6.70 -13.08 -1.73
CA ALA A 97 -5.79 -12.06 -2.19
C ALA A 97 -4.35 -12.55 -2.01
N LYS A 98 -3.63 -12.66 -3.11
CA LYS A 98 -2.19 -12.89 -3.09
C LYS A 98 -1.51 -11.64 -2.55
N SER A 99 -0.43 -11.83 -1.82
CA SER A 99 0.43 -10.75 -1.33
C SER A 99 1.89 -11.16 -1.44
N SER A 100 2.74 -10.22 -1.86
CA SER A 100 4.19 -10.38 -1.95
C SER A 100 4.78 -10.43 -0.53
N GLY A 101 4.96 -11.63 0.00
CA GLY A 101 5.64 -11.86 1.27
C GLY A 101 7.14 -11.53 1.20
N THR A 102 7.75 -11.21 2.34
CA THR A 102 9.20 -10.98 2.48
C THR A 102 10.03 -12.27 2.42
N THR A 103 9.37 -13.42 2.49
CA THR A 103 9.93 -14.76 2.31
C THR A 103 9.39 -15.30 0.99
N ASP A 104 10.19 -15.97 0.17
CA ASP A 104 9.92 -16.37 -1.23
C ASP A 104 8.64 -17.21 -1.51
N GLN A 105 7.77 -17.43 -0.52
CA GLN A 105 6.44 -18.00 -0.66
C GLN A 105 5.37 -16.89 -0.61
N SER A 106 4.48 -16.87 -1.61
CA SER A 106 3.37 -15.92 -1.65
C SER A 106 2.40 -16.14 -0.48
N LYS A 107 1.95 -15.04 0.13
CA LYS A 107 0.88 -15.08 1.13
C LYS A 107 -0.48 -15.12 0.43
N PHE A 108 -1.42 -15.89 0.97
CA PHE A 108 -2.81 -15.97 0.52
C PHE A 108 -3.72 -15.46 1.62
N ILE A 109 -4.27 -14.27 1.44
CA ILE A 109 -5.10 -13.61 2.43
C ILE A 109 -6.57 -13.87 2.10
N PRO A 110 -7.36 -14.44 3.02
CA PRO A 110 -8.79 -14.69 2.81
C PRO A 110 -9.54 -13.40 2.45
N VAL A 111 -10.45 -13.47 1.48
CA VAL A 111 -11.37 -12.39 1.13
C VAL A 111 -12.79 -12.94 1.20
N SER A 112 -13.55 -12.51 2.21
CA SER A 112 -14.96 -12.86 2.43
C SER A 112 -15.91 -11.92 1.68
N GLU A 113 -17.17 -12.33 1.49
CA GLU A 113 -18.20 -11.42 0.95
C GLU A 113 -18.43 -10.21 1.86
N GLU A 114 -18.33 -10.40 3.18
CA GLU A 114 -18.43 -9.33 4.17
C GLU A 114 -17.29 -8.32 4.01
N SER A 115 -16.06 -8.76 3.74
CA SER A 115 -14.93 -7.86 3.48
C SER A 115 -15.07 -7.11 2.15
N LEU A 116 -15.59 -7.74 1.10
CA LEU A 116 -15.88 -7.04 -0.16
C LEU A 116 -16.90 -5.92 0.05
N ASN A 117 -18.03 -6.23 0.69
CA ASN A 117 -19.14 -5.28 0.86
C ASN A 117 -18.89 -4.23 1.94
N GLY A 118 -18.43 -4.69 3.12
CA GLY A 118 -18.26 -3.91 4.34
C GLY A 118 -16.91 -3.22 4.46
N CYS A 119 -15.90 -3.61 3.69
CA CYS A 119 -14.59 -2.95 3.66
C CYS A 119 -14.33 -2.31 2.29
N HIS A 120 -14.06 -3.10 1.25
CA HIS A 120 -13.55 -2.58 -0.02
C HIS A 120 -14.55 -1.72 -0.81
N TYR A 121 -15.83 -2.12 -0.87
CA TYR A 121 -16.86 -1.31 -1.55
C TYR A 121 -17.29 -0.10 -0.72
N ASN A 122 -17.23 -0.18 0.61
CA ASN A 122 -17.35 1.01 1.45
C ASN A 122 -16.23 2.00 1.11
N ALA A 123 -14.97 1.54 1.11
CA ALA A 123 -13.81 2.32 0.74
C ALA A 123 -13.92 3.02 -0.62
N GLY A 124 -14.31 2.30 -1.67
CA GLY A 124 -14.50 2.90 -3.00
C GLY A 124 -15.56 4.00 -3.01
N ARG A 125 -16.65 3.83 -2.26
CA ARG A 125 -17.71 4.85 -2.14
C ARG A 125 -17.25 6.06 -1.34
N ASP A 126 -16.54 5.85 -0.23
CA ASP A 126 -16.08 6.93 0.64
C ASP A 126 -14.96 7.74 0.02
N MET A 127 -14.05 7.10 -0.72
CA MET A 127 -13.04 7.77 -1.54
C MET A 127 -13.67 8.76 -2.52
N VAL A 128 -14.68 8.31 -3.27
CA VAL A 128 -15.41 9.16 -4.22
C VAL A 128 -16.21 10.23 -3.47
N THR A 129 -16.81 9.89 -2.33
CA THR A 129 -17.57 10.82 -1.49
C THR A 129 -16.71 11.98 -0.99
N LEU A 130 -15.53 11.67 -0.42
CA LEU A 130 -14.59 12.66 0.07
C LEU A 130 -14.08 13.55 -1.06
N HIS A 131 -13.79 12.98 -2.24
CA HIS A 131 -13.43 13.78 -3.41
C HIS A 131 -14.55 14.75 -3.82
N CYS A 132 -15.79 14.26 -3.95
CA CYS A 132 -16.95 15.10 -4.32
C CYS A 132 -17.29 16.15 -3.25
N TYR A 133 -17.07 15.83 -1.97
CA TYR A 133 -17.27 16.75 -0.86
C TYR A 133 -16.25 17.90 -0.93
N ASN A 134 -14.97 17.56 -1.11
CA ASN A 134 -13.87 18.52 -1.20
C ASN A 134 -13.85 19.33 -2.51
N ASN A 135 -14.46 18.80 -3.58
CA ASN A 135 -14.53 19.43 -4.89
C ASN A 135 -15.98 19.55 -5.37
N PRO A 136 -16.75 20.56 -4.89
CA PRO A 136 -18.18 20.67 -5.18
C PRO A 136 -18.53 20.77 -6.68
N GLU A 137 -17.62 21.31 -7.48
CA GLU A 137 -17.74 21.52 -8.92
C GLU A 137 -17.21 20.35 -9.77
N THR A 138 -16.87 19.22 -9.15
CA THR A 138 -16.30 18.05 -9.84
C THR A 138 -17.19 17.56 -10.98
N LYS A 139 -16.57 17.14 -12.08
CA LYS A 139 -17.19 16.46 -13.21
C LYS A 139 -16.77 14.98 -13.30
N LEU A 140 -16.36 14.39 -12.17
CA LEU A 140 -15.89 13.01 -12.05
C LEU A 140 -16.75 12.00 -12.82
N PHE A 141 -18.08 12.10 -12.73
CA PHE A 141 -19.02 11.15 -13.34
C PHE A 141 -19.37 11.46 -14.81
N THR A 142 -18.68 12.42 -15.44
CA THR A 142 -18.85 12.71 -16.87
C THR A 142 -17.93 11.89 -17.77
N GLY A 143 -17.02 11.11 -17.17
CA GLY A 143 -16.04 10.28 -17.87
C GLY A 143 -15.79 8.96 -17.16
N LYS A 144 -14.76 8.27 -17.65
CA LYS A 144 -14.32 6.96 -17.19
C LYS A 144 -13.29 7.08 -16.07
N ASN A 145 -13.34 6.13 -15.14
CA ASN A 145 -12.32 5.89 -14.13
C ASN A 145 -11.37 4.80 -14.60
N LEU A 146 -10.16 5.18 -15.03
CA LEU A 146 -9.14 4.25 -15.48
C LEU A 146 -8.47 3.60 -14.27
N ALA A 147 -8.72 2.32 -14.05
CA ALA A 147 -8.19 1.53 -12.94
C ALA A 147 -7.24 0.43 -13.44
N LEU A 148 -6.02 0.41 -12.89
CA LEU A 148 -5.08 -0.68 -13.14
C LEU A 148 -5.39 -1.87 -12.21
N GLY A 149 -6.10 -2.85 -12.76
CA GLY A 149 -6.38 -4.13 -12.10
C GLY A 149 -5.18 -5.07 -12.15
N GLY A 150 -5.13 -5.99 -11.20
CA GLY A 150 -4.18 -7.09 -11.20
C GLY A 150 -4.63 -8.30 -12.02
N SER A 151 -4.11 -9.49 -11.73
CA SER A 151 -4.55 -10.76 -12.32
C SER A 151 -5.27 -11.66 -11.32
N LEU A 152 -6.10 -12.56 -11.84
CA LEU A 152 -6.86 -13.54 -11.06
C LEU A 152 -6.72 -14.92 -11.67
N LYS A 153 -6.44 -15.92 -10.84
CA LYS A 153 -6.25 -17.31 -11.20
C LYS A 153 -7.20 -18.21 -10.42
N THR A 154 -7.48 -19.36 -10.99
CA THR A 154 -8.32 -20.40 -10.36
C THR A 154 -7.43 -21.54 -9.90
N ASP A 155 -7.55 -21.92 -8.62
CA ASP A 155 -7.00 -23.15 -8.07
C ASP A 155 -8.09 -24.23 -8.05
N GLN A 156 -7.80 -25.40 -8.60
CA GLN A 156 -8.70 -26.56 -8.58
C GLN A 156 -8.20 -27.60 -7.57
N PHE A 157 -8.99 -27.85 -6.53
CA PHE A 157 -8.75 -28.85 -5.49
C PHE A 157 -9.83 -29.94 -5.57
N GLY A 158 -9.62 -30.92 -6.44
CA GLY A 158 -10.63 -31.96 -6.70
C GLY A 158 -11.92 -31.36 -7.26
N ASN A 159 -13.00 -31.41 -6.49
CA ASN A 159 -14.31 -30.85 -6.85
C ASN A 159 -14.52 -29.41 -6.34
N HIS A 160 -13.56 -28.84 -5.62
CA HIS A 160 -13.64 -27.47 -5.10
C HIS A 160 -12.76 -26.53 -5.91
N ASN A 161 -13.28 -25.35 -6.23
CA ASN A 161 -12.52 -24.28 -6.86
C ASN A 161 -12.36 -23.12 -5.87
N SER A 162 -11.12 -22.67 -5.70
CA SER A 162 -10.82 -21.39 -5.08
C SER A 162 -10.16 -20.46 -6.09
N PHE A 163 -10.17 -19.17 -5.82
CA PHE A 163 -9.65 -18.13 -6.69
C PHE A 163 -8.58 -17.36 -5.94
N HIS A 164 -7.42 -17.16 -6.56
CA HIS A 164 -6.36 -16.35 -5.99
C HIS A 164 -5.83 -15.33 -6.98
N GLY A 165 -5.39 -14.20 -6.48
CA GLY A 165 -4.88 -13.14 -7.35
C GLY A 165 -4.76 -11.83 -6.62
N ASP A 166 -4.55 -10.76 -7.36
CA ASP A 166 -4.44 -9.46 -6.74
C ASP A 166 -5.78 -9.03 -6.14
N VAL A 167 -5.77 -8.39 -4.95
CA VAL A 167 -7.01 -7.95 -4.29
C VAL A 167 -7.84 -7.04 -5.20
N SER A 168 -7.19 -6.21 -6.02
CA SER A 168 -7.86 -5.36 -7.01
C SER A 168 -8.57 -6.18 -8.10
N ALA A 169 -8.03 -7.31 -8.52
CA ALA A 169 -8.66 -8.19 -9.51
C ALA A 169 -9.91 -8.88 -8.92
N ILE A 170 -9.83 -9.33 -7.67
CA ILE A 170 -10.98 -9.90 -6.93
C ILE A 170 -12.08 -8.84 -6.78
N ILE A 171 -11.73 -7.62 -6.38
CA ILE A 171 -12.67 -6.50 -6.27
C ILE A 171 -13.34 -6.23 -7.62
N ILE A 172 -12.56 -6.06 -8.69
CA ILE A 172 -13.05 -5.72 -10.04
C ILE A 172 -14.00 -6.80 -10.57
N GLN A 173 -13.65 -8.07 -10.42
CA GLN A 173 -14.49 -9.19 -10.89
C GLN A 173 -15.87 -9.20 -10.21
N ASN A 174 -15.96 -8.72 -8.98
CA ASN A 174 -17.17 -8.78 -8.17
C ASN A 174 -17.88 -7.41 -8.05
N LEU A 175 -17.46 -6.39 -8.81
CA LEU A 175 -18.04 -5.06 -8.72
C LEU A 175 -19.54 -5.06 -9.05
N PRO A 176 -20.35 -4.27 -8.32
CA PRO A 176 -21.72 -4.00 -8.72
C PRO A 176 -21.80 -3.36 -10.12
N MET A 177 -22.82 -3.71 -10.91
CA MET A 177 -22.98 -3.25 -12.30
C MET A 177 -22.87 -1.73 -12.48
N TRP A 178 -23.39 -0.94 -11.54
CA TRP A 178 -23.32 0.52 -11.61
C TRP A 178 -21.89 1.06 -11.44
N ALA A 179 -21.06 0.38 -10.64
CA ALA A 179 -19.66 0.77 -10.41
C ALA A 179 -18.80 0.35 -11.61
N ASP A 180 -19.07 -0.83 -12.18
CA ASP A 180 -18.38 -1.30 -13.38
C ASP A 180 -18.66 -0.40 -14.59
N TYR A 181 -19.85 0.20 -14.70
CA TYR A 181 -20.20 1.12 -15.79
C TYR A 181 -19.23 2.31 -15.93
N PHE A 182 -18.75 2.87 -14.81
CA PHE A 182 -17.80 3.99 -14.82
C PHE A 182 -16.34 3.52 -14.87
N ARG A 183 -16.07 2.24 -14.57
CA ARG A 183 -14.74 1.67 -14.54
C ARG A 183 -14.27 1.37 -15.97
N ALA A 184 -13.03 1.72 -16.26
CA ALA A 184 -12.34 1.33 -17.47
C ALA A 184 -10.94 0.82 -17.12
N PRO A 185 -10.28 0.00 -17.97
CA PRO A 185 -10.72 -0.53 -19.28
C PRO A 185 -11.79 -1.64 -19.15
N ASP A 186 -12.21 -2.28 -20.24
CA ASP A 186 -13.06 -3.48 -20.19
C ASP A 186 -12.50 -4.55 -19.21
N VAL A 187 -13.38 -5.26 -18.50
CA VAL A 187 -12.98 -6.25 -17.47
C VAL A 187 -12.04 -7.31 -18.06
N ASN A 188 -12.26 -7.74 -19.30
CA ASN A 188 -11.43 -8.76 -19.94
C ASN A 188 -10.01 -8.26 -20.19
N ILE A 189 -9.83 -6.97 -20.49
CA ILE A 189 -8.50 -6.35 -20.58
C ILE A 189 -7.91 -6.20 -19.18
N ALA A 190 -8.71 -5.76 -18.21
CA ALA A 190 -8.28 -5.53 -16.84
C ALA A 190 -7.82 -6.80 -16.11
N LEU A 191 -8.25 -8.00 -16.53
CA LEU A 191 -7.92 -9.28 -15.90
C LEU A 191 -6.85 -10.10 -16.67
N MET A 192 -6.24 -9.54 -17.73
CA MET A 192 -5.18 -10.22 -18.48
C MET A 192 -3.95 -10.55 -17.60
N ASP A 193 -3.41 -11.76 -17.79
CA ASP A 193 -2.22 -12.26 -17.09
C ASP A 193 -0.90 -11.68 -17.62
N GLU A 194 -0.77 -11.57 -18.96
CA GLU A 194 0.45 -11.06 -19.60
C GLU A 194 0.44 -9.53 -19.52
N TRP A 195 1.36 -8.99 -18.74
CA TRP A 195 1.36 -7.60 -18.29
C TRP A 195 1.71 -6.61 -19.40
N GLU A 196 2.65 -6.94 -20.28
CA GLU A 196 3.08 -6.01 -21.33
C GLU A 196 1.98 -5.83 -22.38
N ALA A 197 1.38 -6.92 -22.87
CA ALA A 197 0.22 -6.89 -23.77
C ALA A 197 -1.01 -6.28 -23.12
N LYS A 198 -1.18 -6.45 -21.80
CA LYS A 198 -2.24 -5.75 -21.04
C LYS A 198 -2.03 -4.25 -21.10
N LEU A 199 -0.86 -3.74 -20.70
CA LEU A 199 -0.57 -2.30 -20.72
C LEU A 199 -0.78 -1.70 -22.11
N GLU A 200 -0.31 -2.38 -23.16
CA GLU A 200 -0.48 -1.91 -24.54
C GLU A 200 -1.96 -1.84 -24.94
N LYS A 201 -2.78 -2.85 -24.62
CA LYS A 201 -4.22 -2.83 -24.89
C LYS A 201 -4.95 -1.77 -24.08
N ILE A 202 -4.54 -1.53 -22.83
CA ILE A 202 -5.10 -0.44 -22.01
C ILE A 202 -4.78 0.90 -22.66
N ALA A 203 -3.52 1.12 -23.06
CA ALA A 203 -3.10 2.36 -23.69
C ALA A 203 -3.90 2.64 -24.96
N LEU A 204 -3.96 1.67 -25.88
CA LEU A 204 -4.70 1.80 -27.14
C LEU A 204 -6.21 2.00 -26.94
N SER A 205 -6.82 1.33 -25.96
CA SER A 205 -8.26 1.45 -25.72
C SER A 205 -8.66 2.75 -25.02
N MET A 206 -7.74 3.39 -24.28
CA MET A 206 -8.05 4.52 -23.40
C MET A 206 -7.51 5.86 -23.90
N MET A 207 -6.55 5.88 -24.82
CA MET A 207 -5.90 7.10 -25.29
C MET A 207 -6.84 8.14 -25.93
N ASP A 208 -8.02 7.72 -26.43
CA ASP A 208 -9.02 8.59 -27.08
C ASP A 208 -10.31 8.75 -26.27
N GLU A 209 -10.33 8.23 -25.04
CA GLU A 209 -11.52 8.19 -24.19
C GLU A 209 -11.57 9.38 -23.23
N ASN A 210 -12.78 9.76 -22.80
CA ASN A 210 -12.93 10.80 -21.78
C ASN A 210 -12.63 10.24 -20.39
N VAL A 211 -11.36 10.28 -19.97
CA VAL A 211 -10.92 9.87 -18.62
C VAL A 211 -10.99 11.07 -17.67
N THR A 212 -11.74 10.90 -16.58
CA THR A 212 -11.95 11.93 -15.54
C THR A 212 -11.25 11.59 -14.22
N SER A 213 -10.97 10.31 -13.99
CA SER A 213 -10.15 9.86 -12.87
C SER A 213 -9.28 8.67 -13.22
N ILE A 214 -8.19 8.53 -12.49
CA ILE A 214 -7.32 7.35 -12.54
C ILE A 214 -7.16 6.76 -11.13
N ALA A 215 -6.99 5.45 -11.03
CA ALA A 215 -6.75 4.75 -9.77
C ALA A 215 -5.70 3.64 -9.94
N GLY A 216 -4.70 3.60 -9.05
CA GLY A 216 -3.69 2.55 -9.07
C GLY A 216 -2.35 2.93 -8.45
N VAL A 217 -1.40 1.99 -8.49
CA VAL A 217 -0.05 2.16 -7.94
C VAL A 217 0.78 3.09 -8.84
N PRO A 218 1.44 4.14 -8.28
CA PRO A 218 2.20 5.14 -9.03
C PRO A 218 3.21 4.59 -10.04
N SER A 219 4.03 3.62 -9.64
CA SER A 219 5.08 3.04 -10.50
C SER A 219 4.54 2.51 -11.81
N TRP A 220 3.46 1.73 -11.75
CA TRP A 220 2.84 1.11 -12.92
C TRP A 220 1.95 2.07 -13.71
N MET A 221 1.28 2.98 -13.00
CA MET A 221 0.47 4.00 -13.63
C MET A 221 1.34 4.92 -14.51
N LEU A 222 2.52 5.32 -14.03
CA LEU A 222 3.43 6.17 -14.79
C LEU A 222 3.89 5.50 -16.11
N VAL A 223 4.19 4.20 -16.08
CA VAL A 223 4.54 3.43 -17.30
C VAL A 223 3.41 3.47 -18.32
N LEU A 224 2.16 3.23 -17.88
CA LEU A 224 0.99 3.29 -18.76
C LEU A 224 0.80 4.69 -19.36
N LEU A 225 0.89 5.72 -18.52
CA LEU A 225 0.67 7.10 -18.91
C LEU A 225 1.72 7.57 -19.93
N ASN A 226 2.99 7.25 -19.70
CA ASN A 226 4.07 7.56 -20.65
C ASN A 226 3.85 6.85 -21.99
N ARG A 227 3.39 5.60 -21.98
CA ARG A 227 3.03 4.89 -23.21
C ARG A 227 1.88 5.55 -23.97
N ILE A 228 0.86 6.04 -23.26
CA ILE A 228 -0.26 6.78 -23.87
C ILE A 228 0.21 8.10 -24.49
N LEU A 229 1.08 8.85 -23.79
CA LEU A 229 1.67 10.09 -24.29
C LEU A 229 2.49 9.85 -25.57
N GLU A 230 3.31 8.79 -25.58
CA GLU A 230 4.07 8.36 -26.76
C GLU A 230 3.15 8.06 -27.96
N LEU A 231 2.10 7.24 -27.75
CA LEU A 231 1.12 6.90 -28.79
C LEU A 231 0.35 8.12 -29.32
N LYS A 232 0.11 9.12 -28.47
CA LYS A 232 -0.55 10.37 -28.85
C LYS A 232 0.40 11.42 -29.43
N GLY A 233 1.71 11.20 -29.37
CA GLY A 233 2.71 12.20 -29.74
C GLY A 233 2.58 13.49 -28.92
N SER A 234 2.19 13.40 -27.65
CA SER A 234 1.98 14.53 -26.74
C SER A 234 2.91 14.40 -25.53
N ASP A 235 3.32 15.52 -24.96
CA ASP A 235 4.11 15.59 -23.72
C ASP A 235 3.24 15.68 -22.46
N HIS A 236 1.97 16.08 -22.61
CA HIS A 236 1.14 16.46 -21.47
C HIS A 236 -0.33 16.04 -21.60
N PHE A 237 -0.94 15.57 -20.50
CA PHE A 237 -2.30 15.00 -20.49
C PHE A 237 -3.42 16.01 -20.69
N LYS A 238 -3.18 17.31 -20.48
CA LYS A 238 -4.13 18.36 -20.90
C LYS A 238 -4.57 18.23 -22.37
N ASN A 239 -3.73 17.66 -23.24
CA ASN A 239 -4.01 17.46 -24.66
C ASN A 239 -4.65 16.09 -24.96
N VAL A 240 -4.57 15.14 -24.02
CA VAL A 240 -5.06 13.77 -24.19
C VAL A 240 -6.37 13.57 -23.41
N TRP A 241 -6.36 13.87 -22.11
CA TRP A 241 -7.50 13.80 -21.21
C TRP A 241 -7.73 15.17 -20.52
N PRO A 242 -8.33 16.14 -21.23
CA PRO A 242 -8.50 17.51 -20.71
C PRO A 242 -9.42 17.61 -19.48
N ASN A 243 -10.24 16.57 -19.23
CA ASN A 243 -11.17 16.51 -18.10
C ASN A 243 -10.67 15.65 -16.94
N LEU A 244 -9.39 15.25 -16.93
CA LEU A 244 -8.81 14.52 -15.79
C LEU A 244 -8.79 15.43 -14.55
N GLU A 245 -9.40 14.98 -13.45
CA GLU A 245 -9.55 15.78 -12.22
C GLU A 245 -8.82 15.19 -11.01
N VAL A 246 -8.62 13.87 -10.98
CA VAL A 246 -8.08 13.20 -9.79
C VAL A 246 -7.33 11.91 -10.10
N TYR A 247 -6.24 11.72 -9.36
CA TYR A 247 -5.52 10.47 -9.24
C TYR A 247 -5.61 9.92 -7.82
N PHE A 248 -6.33 8.80 -7.68
CA PHE A 248 -6.37 8.01 -6.46
C PHE A 248 -5.20 7.02 -6.42
N HIS A 249 -4.24 7.24 -5.53
CA HIS A 249 -3.01 6.46 -5.49
C HIS A 249 -2.81 5.76 -4.14
N GLY A 250 -2.15 4.61 -4.16
CA GLY A 250 -1.89 3.85 -2.95
C GLY A 250 -0.90 2.71 -3.17
N GLY A 251 -0.63 1.99 -2.09
CA GLY A 251 0.26 0.84 -2.08
C GLY A 251 1.75 1.15 -2.06
N VAL A 252 2.22 2.28 -2.59
CA VAL A 252 3.58 2.80 -2.38
C VAL A 252 3.52 4.28 -2.01
N SER A 253 4.61 4.76 -1.41
CA SER A 253 4.83 6.19 -1.22
C SER A 253 4.73 6.91 -2.57
N PHE A 254 3.96 7.99 -2.60
CA PHE A 254 3.80 8.83 -3.79
C PHE A 254 4.89 9.90 -3.90
N THR A 255 5.51 10.27 -2.78
CA THR A 255 6.54 11.31 -2.69
C THR A 255 7.63 11.17 -3.78
N PRO A 256 8.19 9.97 -4.07
CA PRO A 256 9.21 9.83 -5.11
C PRO A 256 8.71 10.05 -6.54
N TYR A 257 7.40 9.96 -6.77
CA TYR A 257 6.78 10.06 -8.09
C TYR A 257 6.14 11.43 -8.34
N GLN A 258 5.97 12.25 -7.30
CA GLN A 258 5.19 13.49 -7.34
C GLN A 258 5.65 14.44 -8.46
N GLU A 259 6.96 14.63 -8.61
CA GLU A 259 7.54 15.50 -9.65
C GLU A 259 7.17 15.00 -11.05
N LYS A 260 7.38 13.72 -11.34
CA LYS A 260 7.07 13.12 -12.66
C LYS A 260 5.61 13.23 -13.02
N PHE A 261 4.72 12.98 -12.07
CA PHE A 261 3.29 13.16 -12.30
C PHE A 261 2.92 14.63 -12.50
N SER A 262 3.62 15.57 -11.85
CA SER A 262 3.37 17.01 -12.03
C SER A 262 3.84 17.55 -13.37
N GLU A 263 4.83 16.91 -14.01
CA GLU A 263 5.30 17.27 -15.36
C GLU A 263 4.28 16.88 -16.44
N ILE A 264 3.62 15.73 -16.29
CA ILE A 264 2.70 15.19 -17.31
C ILE A 264 1.24 15.62 -17.07
N PHE A 265 0.86 15.97 -15.84
CA PHE A 265 -0.51 16.36 -15.49
C PHE A 265 -0.69 17.86 -15.35
N SER A 266 -1.93 18.29 -15.58
CA SER A 266 -2.35 19.66 -15.28
C SER A 266 -2.27 19.91 -13.77
N PRO A 267 -1.86 21.11 -13.31
CA PRO A 267 -1.91 21.51 -11.90
C PRO A 267 -3.32 21.44 -11.25
N LYS A 268 -4.36 21.23 -12.06
CA LYS A 268 -5.75 21.04 -11.59
C LYS A 268 -6.04 19.60 -11.15
N VAL A 269 -5.18 18.64 -11.49
CA VAL A 269 -5.37 17.24 -11.10
C VAL A 269 -5.02 17.09 -9.62
N ASN A 270 -5.96 16.58 -8.84
CA ASN A 270 -5.75 16.29 -7.42
C ASN A 270 -5.07 14.93 -7.25
N TYR A 271 -4.17 14.81 -6.28
CA TYR A 271 -3.60 13.53 -5.85
C TYR A 271 -4.22 13.16 -4.50
N LEU A 272 -4.89 12.01 -4.44
CA LEU A 272 -5.53 11.52 -3.22
C LEU A 272 -4.94 10.19 -2.81
N GLN A 273 -4.30 10.19 -1.66
CA GLN A 273 -3.64 9.02 -1.08
C GLN A 273 -4.64 8.08 -0.41
N LEU A 274 -4.46 6.79 -0.68
CA LEU A 274 -5.20 5.69 -0.09
C LEU A 274 -4.24 4.73 0.62
N TYR A 275 -4.65 4.23 1.78
CA TYR A 275 -3.96 3.16 2.48
C TYR A 275 -4.79 1.88 2.48
N ASN A 276 -4.34 0.89 1.71
CA ASN A 276 -4.95 -0.42 1.59
C ASN A 276 -3.89 -1.51 1.37
N ALA A 277 -4.25 -2.74 1.73
CA ALA A 277 -3.44 -3.94 1.53
C ALA A 277 -4.33 -5.11 1.04
N SER A 278 -3.75 -6.30 0.91
CA SER A 278 -4.52 -7.52 0.61
C SER A 278 -5.43 -7.92 1.78
N GLU A 279 -5.08 -7.49 2.99
CA GLU A 279 -5.78 -7.72 4.25
C GLU A 279 -6.98 -6.79 4.51
N GLY A 280 -7.09 -5.67 3.79
CA GLY A 280 -8.17 -4.71 3.99
C GLY A 280 -7.87 -3.32 3.43
N PHE A 281 -8.78 -2.39 3.72
CA PHE A 281 -8.66 -0.98 3.39
C PHE A 281 -8.72 -0.19 4.70
N PHE A 282 -7.78 0.73 4.93
CA PHE A 282 -7.55 1.29 6.26
C PHE A 282 -7.64 2.81 6.32
N GLY A 283 -7.22 3.55 5.29
CA GLY A 283 -7.19 5.01 5.36
C GLY A 283 -7.40 5.72 4.04
N ILE A 284 -7.98 6.92 4.11
CA ILE A 284 -8.23 7.80 2.96
C ILE A 284 -7.75 9.21 3.31
N GLN A 285 -7.01 9.85 2.41
CA GLN A 285 -6.71 11.27 2.51
C GLN A 285 -8.01 12.08 2.34
N ASP A 286 -8.51 12.62 3.43
CA ASP A 286 -9.78 13.35 3.49
C ASP A 286 -9.63 14.85 3.22
N GLN A 287 -8.40 15.37 3.13
CA GLN A 287 -8.10 16.79 2.96
C GLN A 287 -7.14 17.05 1.77
N LEU A 288 -7.48 17.99 0.89
CA LEU A 288 -6.72 18.25 -0.35
C LEU A 288 -5.31 18.82 -0.12
N LYS A 289 -5.08 19.51 1.01
CA LYS A 289 -3.81 20.18 1.33
C LYS A 289 -3.11 19.53 2.55
N SER A 290 -3.28 18.23 2.69
CA SER A 290 -2.68 17.42 3.75
C SER A 290 -2.12 16.14 3.14
N ASP A 291 -1.02 15.64 3.69
CA ASP A 291 -0.44 14.32 3.40
C ASP A 291 -0.85 13.27 4.46
N GLU A 292 -1.81 13.62 5.31
CA GLU A 292 -2.39 12.73 6.32
C GLU A 292 -3.60 11.97 5.78
N MET A 293 -3.85 10.78 6.34
CA MET A 293 -5.03 9.99 6.03
C MET A 293 -5.92 9.84 7.26
N LEU A 294 -7.22 9.97 7.05
CA LEU A 294 -8.25 9.59 8.01
C LEU A 294 -8.27 8.07 8.16
N LEU A 295 -8.23 7.58 9.40
CA LEU A 295 -8.41 6.16 9.70
C LEU A 295 -9.88 5.78 9.56
N MET A 296 -10.17 4.80 8.71
CA MET A 296 -11.54 4.35 8.43
C MET A 296 -11.96 3.31 9.48
N LEU A 297 -12.84 3.71 10.39
CA LEU A 297 -13.17 2.90 11.58
C LEU A 297 -14.37 1.98 11.39
N ASP A 298 -15.14 2.16 10.31
CA ASP A 298 -16.41 1.47 10.08
C ASP A 298 -16.33 0.38 8.99
N TYR A 299 -15.11 -0.09 8.66
CA TYR A 299 -14.87 -0.99 7.54
C TYR A 299 -14.82 -2.48 7.91
N GLY A 300 -15.39 -2.86 9.06
CA GLY A 300 -15.33 -4.24 9.55
C GLY A 300 -13.94 -4.66 10.00
N ILE A 301 -13.14 -3.70 10.46
CA ILE A 301 -11.78 -3.89 10.98
C ILE A 301 -11.71 -3.27 12.37
N TYR A 302 -11.31 -4.07 13.35
CA TYR A 302 -10.91 -3.62 14.67
C TYR A 302 -9.40 -3.42 14.72
N TYR A 303 -8.95 -2.28 15.22
CA TYR A 303 -7.54 -1.89 15.26
C TYR A 303 -6.96 -2.01 16.68
N GLU A 304 -5.77 -2.58 16.75
CA GLU A 304 -4.88 -2.48 17.90
C GLU A 304 -3.52 -1.95 17.42
N PHE A 305 -2.76 -1.38 18.35
CA PHE A 305 -1.48 -0.74 18.07
C PHE A 305 -0.43 -1.25 19.03
N LEU A 306 0.77 -1.54 18.53
CA LEU A 306 1.93 -1.91 19.36
C LEU A 306 3.05 -0.91 19.09
N GLU A 307 3.49 -0.17 20.12
CA GLU A 307 4.65 0.71 19.95
C GLU A 307 5.84 -0.08 19.42
N LEU A 308 6.55 0.49 18.44
CA LEU A 308 7.60 -0.22 17.71
C LEU A 308 8.70 -0.77 18.63
N LYS A 309 9.01 -0.07 19.73
CA LYS A 309 10.00 -0.50 20.73
C LYS A 309 9.67 -1.86 21.37
N TYR A 310 8.40 -2.23 21.46
CA TYR A 310 7.94 -3.49 22.04
C TYR A 310 7.88 -4.64 21.02
N LEU A 311 7.82 -4.31 19.73
CA LEU A 311 7.78 -5.30 18.65
C LEU A 311 9.06 -6.14 18.61
N LYS A 312 10.23 -5.53 18.81
CA LYS A 312 11.55 -6.22 18.78
C LYS A 312 11.64 -7.38 19.78
N ASN A 313 11.00 -7.23 20.94
CA ASN A 313 11.00 -8.24 22.00
C ASN A 313 9.77 -9.18 21.94
N ASN A 314 8.94 -9.07 20.90
CA ASN A 314 7.65 -9.77 20.80
C ASN A 314 6.73 -9.54 22.01
N GLU A 315 6.76 -8.33 22.61
CA GLU A 315 5.94 -7.96 23.77
C GLU A 315 4.49 -7.60 23.35
N TYR A 316 3.84 -8.49 22.61
CA TYR A 316 2.47 -8.29 22.07
C TYR A 316 1.38 -8.17 23.15
N ASN A 317 1.68 -8.53 24.40
CA ASN A 317 0.84 -8.23 25.56
C ASN A 317 0.76 -6.71 25.85
N ARG A 318 1.55 -5.88 25.17
CA ARG A 318 1.51 -4.42 25.27
C ARG A 318 0.73 -3.75 24.15
N CYS A 319 0.03 -4.50 23.28
CA CYS A 319 -0.89 -3.88 22.34
C CYS A 319 -1.92 -3.00 23.08
N ILE A 320 -2.25 -1.87 22.50
CA ILE A 320 -3.21 -0.91 23.03
C ILE A 320 -4.35 -0.71 22.02
N PRO A 321 -5.57 -0.38 22.48
CA PRO A 321 -6.69 -0.05 21.60
C PRO A 321 -6.53 1.37 21.03
N LEU A 322 -7.47 1.79 20.18
CA LEU A 322 -7.40 3.08 19.46
C LEU A 322 -7.41 4.30 20.41
N GLU A 323 -8.16 4.24 21.51
CA GLU A 323 -8.29 5.34 22.49
C GLU A 323 -6.98 5.70 23.19
N ASP A 324 -6.03 4.76 23.26
CA ASP A 324 -4.78 4.90 24.01
C ASP A 324 -3.59 5.37 23.14
N VAL A 325 -3.79 5.53 21.83
CA VAL A 325 -2.71 5.95 20.92
C VAL A 325 -2.29 7.39 21.18
N GLN A 326 -1.00 7.65 20.98
CA GLN A 326 -0.39 8.96 21.16
C GLN A 326 0.17 9.50 19.85
N ILE A 327 0.06 10.82 19.66
CA ILE A 327 0.60 11.52 18.49
C ILE A 327 2.13 11.42 18.48
N GLY A 328 2.71 11.22 17.30
CA GLY A 328 4.16 11.19 17.10
C GLY A 328 4.86 9.89 17.53
N ILE A 329 4.10 8.88 17.99
CA ILE A 329 4.64 7.56 18.31
C ILE A 329 4.41 6.61 17.13
N ASP A 330 5.44 5.84 16.79
CA ASP A 330 5.37 4.80 15.76
C ASP A 330 4.77 3.51 16.32
N TYR A 331 3.67 3.08 15.70
CA TYR A 331 2.95 1.86 16.07
C TYR A 331 2.95 0.86 14.91
N ALA A 332 3.25 -0.40 15.22
CA ALA A 332 2.86 -1.51 14.37
C ALA A 332 1.33 -1.68 14.43
N MET A 333 0.69 -1.76 13.26
CA MET A 333 -0.76 -1.93 13.17
C MET A 333 -1.13 -3.41 13.25
N ILE A 334 -1.95 -3.75 14.24
CA ILE A 334 -2.51 -5.09 14.44
C ILE A 334 -4.01 -5.02 14.13
N ILE A 335 -4.51 -5.94 13.30
CA ILE A 335 -5.89 -5.88 12.82
C ILE A 335 -6.67 -7.15 13.15
N THR A 336 -7.96 -6.98 13.40
CA THR A 336 -8.94 -8.06 13.38
C THR A 336 -10.01 -7.72 12.34
N SER A 337 -10.23 -8.59 11.36
CA SER A 337 -11.06 -8.28 10.19
C SER A 337 -12.23 -9.22 10.00
N ASN A 338 -13.25 -8.72 9.30
CA ASN A 338 -14.40 -9.47 8.79
C ASN A 338 -14.07 -10.50 7.68
N ALA A 339 -12.80 -10.85 7.51
CA ALA A 339 -12.32 -11.95 6.65
C ALA A 339 -11.63 -13.07 7.46
N GLY A 340 -11.67 -13.02 8.79
CA GLY A 340 -11.10 -14.05 9.65
C GLY A 340 -9.60 -13.88 9.95
N LEU A 341 -9.07 -12.67 9.78
CA LEU A 341 -7.78 -12.30 10.37
C LEU A 341 -8.04 -11.88 11.83
N TRP A 342 -7.38 -12.53 12.80
CA TRP A 342 -7.59 -12.30 14.24
C TRP A 342 -6.30 -11.83 14.88
N ARG A 343 -6.28 -10.60 15.41
CA ARG A 343 -5.07 -9.94 15.94
C ARG A 343 -3.85 -10.17 15.04
N TYR A 344 -4.05 -9.97 13.75
CA TYR A 344 -3.04 -10.21 12.73
C TYR A 344 -2.09 -9.02 12.66
N ASP A 345 -0.80 -9.30 12.83
CA ASP A 345 0.27 -8.33 12.57
C ASP A 345 0.35 -8.06 11.06
N LEU A 346 -0.17 -6.89 10.67
CA LEU A 346 -0.21 -6.43 9.28
C LEU A 346 1.22 -6.24 8.73
N GLY A 347 2.15 -5.90 9.62
CA GLY A 347 3.53 -5.64 9.30
C GLY A 347 3.80 -4.23 8.77
N ASP A 348 2.83 -3.31 8.86
CA ASP A 348 2.99 -1.90 8.52
C ASP A 348 3.09 -1.05 9.80
N VAL A 349 3.80 0.08 9.71
CA VAL A 349 3.99 1.03 10.82
C VAL A 349 3.33 2.36 10.48
N VAL A 350 2.55 2.86 11.43
CA VAL A 350 1.83 4.13 11.31
C VAL A 350 2.19 5.05 12.47
N GLN A 351 2.13 6.34 12.20
CA GLN A 351 2.28 7.39 13.20
C GLN A 351 1.04 8.28 13.18
N PHE A 352 0.39 8.42 14.32
CA PHE A 352 -0.76 9.31 14.46
C PHE A 352 -0.29 10.76 14.49
N THR A 353 -0.98 11.60 13.71
CA THR A 353 -0.76 13.05 13.68
C THR A 353 -1.91 13.81 14.35
N SER A 354 -3.07 13.16 14.47
CA SER A 354 -4.25 13.67 15.17
C SER A 354 -5.02 12.49 15.78
N THR A 355 -5.64 12.70 16.95
CA THR A 355 -6.59 11.76 17.56
C THR A 355 -8.03 12.25 17.50
N ASN A 356 -8.28 13.47 17.00
CA ASN A 356 -9.64 14.00 16.82
C ASN A 356 -9.79 14.86 15.54
N PRO A 357 -10.24 14.27 14.43
CA PRO A 357 -10.38 12.82 14.21
C PRO A 357 -9.02 12.13 14.15
N TYR A 358 -9.03 10.80 14.24
CA TYR A 358 -7.84 9.97 14.09
C TYR A 358 -7.27 10.06 12.68
N ARG A 359 -6.14 10.76 12.55
CA ARG A 359 -5.35 10.84 11.32
C ARG A 359 -3.94 10.33 11.53
N PHE A 360 -3.40 9.73 10.50
CA PHE A 360 -2.09 9.10 10.56
C PHE A 360 -1.34 9.24 9.23
N LYS A 361 -0.04 9.00 9.32
CA LYS A 361 0.85 8.79 8.18
C LYS A 361 1.45 7.39 8.25
N ILE A 362 1.80 6.83 7.10
CA ILE A 362 2.56 5.58 7.04
C ILE A 362 4.04 5.94 7.26
N SER A 363 4.63 5.49 8.36
CA SER A 363 6.05 5.70 8.64
C SER A 363 6.92 4.55 8.11
N GLY A 364 6.36 3.39 7.78
CA GLY A 364 7.08 2.35 7.04
C GLY A 364 6.48 0.96 7.20
N ARG A 365 7.34 -0.06 7.15
CA ARG A 365 6.98 -1.46 7.43
C ARG A 365 7.84 -2.05 8.53
N THR A 366 7.24 -2.87 9.37
CA THR A 366 7.90 -3.60 10.48
C THR A 366 9.06 -4.48 10.03
N LYS A 367 9.13 -4.84 8.74
CA LYS A 367 10.19 -5.68 8.16
C LYS A 367 11.06 -4.96 7.12
N GLN A 368 10.70 -3.74 6.70
CA GLN A 368 11.48 -2.96 5.74
C GLN A 368 11.98 -1.71 6.45
N TYR A 369 13.03 -1.95 7.23
CA TYR A 369 13.79 -0.95 7.95
C TYR A 369 15.27 -1.36 7.87
N LEU A 370 16.17 -0.42 8.08
CA LEU A 370 17.59 -0.67 8.24
C LEU A 370 17.97 -0.41 9.70
N ASN A 371 18.44 -1.45 10.37
CA ASN A 371 18.95 -1.36 11.72
C ASN A 371 20.17 -2.30 11.90
N ALA A 372 20.95 -2.48 10.83
CA ALA A 372 22.13 -3.35 10.85
C ALA A 372 23.23 -2.78 11.77
N PHE A 373 23.22 -1.46 12.01
CA PHE A 373 24.19 -0.72 12.80
C PHE A 373 23.56 0.02 14.00
N GLY A 374 22.27 -0.19 14.27
CA GLY A 374 21.53 0.47 15.36
C GLY A 374 20.93 1.82 14.99
N GLU A 375 20.71 2.10 13.70
CA GLU A 375 20.27 3.36 13.12
C GLU A 375 18.75 3.51 12.95
N GLU A 376 17.97 2.44 13.17
CA GLU A 376 16.50 2.41 13.12
C GLU A 376 15.86 3.17 11.94
N LEU A 377 16.48 3.06 10.76
CA LEU A 377 16.07 3.80 9.58
C LEU A 377 14.81 3.18 8.94
N MET A 378 13.80 4.00 8.71
CA MET A 378 12.52 3.60 8.13
C MET A 378 12.38 4.11 6.68
N ILE A 379 11.45 3.54 5.90
CA ILE A 379 11.26 3.91 4.48
C ILE A 379 10.97 5.40 4.31
N HIS A 380 10.20 6.00 5.23
CA HIS A 380 9.89 7.42 5.12
C HIS A 380 11.15 8.30 5.22
N ASN A 381 12.18 7.89 5.98
CA ASN A 381 13.46 8.59 6.05
C ASN A 381 14.16 8.54 4.69
N THR A 382 14.18 7.36 4.04
CA THR A 382 14.86 7.21 2.74
C THR A 382 14.12 7.87 1.59
N ASP A 383 12.79 7.78 1.56
CA ASP A 383 11.97 8.45 0.54
C ASP A 383 12.12 9.97 0.62
N SER A 384 12.08 10.53 1.84
CA SER A 384 12.23 11.96 2.06
C SER A 384 13.65 12.44 1.75
N ALA A 385 14.67 11.65 2.11
CA ALA A 385 16.06 11.99 1.82
C ALA A 385 16.40 11.95 0.32
N ILE A 386 15.88 10.97 -0.43
CA ILE A 386 16.00 10.96 -1.89
C ILE A 386 15.26 12.15 -2.50
N ALA A 387 14.03 12.43 -2.09
CA ALA A 387 13.27 13.56 -2.63
C ALA A 387 14.01 14.89 -2.43
N TRP A 388 14.58 15.10 -1.23
CA TRP A 388 15.39 16.28 -0.93
C TRP A 388 16.65 16.39 -1.80
N ALA A 389 17.40 15.29 -1.94
CA ALA A 389 18.60 15.27 -2.77
C ALA A 389 18.26 15.52 -4.25
N CYS A 390 17.21 14.90 -4.77
CA CYS A 390 16.71 15.10 -6.14
C CYS A 390 16.38 16.57 -6.42
N GLU A 391 15.61 17.21 -5.54
CA GLU A 391 15.20 18.62 -5.68
C GLU A 391 16.40 19.56 -5.84
N LYS A 392 17.46 19.35 -5.05
CA LYS A 392 18.62 20.24 -5.00
C LYS A 392 19.65 19.97 -6.10
N THR A 393 19.66 18.77 -6.68
CA THR A 393 20.63 18.40 -7.74
C THR A 393 19.98 18.22 -9.11
N HIS A 394 18.69 18.51 -9.22
CA HIS A 394 17.87 18.31 -10.41
C HIS A 394 17.96 16.86 -10.95
N ALA A 395 18.12 15.88 -10.06
CA ALA A 395 18.10 14.47 -10.40
C ALA A 395 16.66 13.95 -10.46
N LEU A 396 16.42 12.96 -11.30
CA LEU A 396 15.16 12.22 -11.34
C LEU A 396 15.45 10.75 -11.07
N VAL A 397 14.91 10.23 -9.97
CA VAL A 397 15.06 8.82 -9.55
C VAL A 397 13.81 8.02 -9.97
N ASN A 398 14.01 6.86 -10.59
CA ASN A 398 12.94 5.91 -10.91
C ASN A 398 12.59 5.02 -9.72
N ASP A 399 13.60 4.37 -9.17
CA ASP A 399 13.48 3.37 -8.13
C ASP A 399 14.84 3.21 -7.41
N TYR A 400 14.84 2.59 -6.24
CA TYR A 400 16.01 2.43 -5.38
C TYR A 400 15.80 1.29 -4.38
N THR A 401 16.91 0.68 -3.96
CA THR A 401 16.97 -0.24 -2.82
C THR A 401 18.21 0.04 -1.98
N VAL A 402 18.16 -0.26 -0.69
CA VAL A 402 19.22 -0.01 0.28
C VAL A 402 19.45 -1.26 1.12
N ALA A 403 20.71 -1.64 1.26
CA ALA A 403 21.16 -2.75 2.09
C ALA A 403 22.38 -2.34 2.92
N PRO A 404 22.67 -3.02 4.05
CA PRO A 404 23.90 -2.79 4.79
C PRO A 404 25.10 -3.26 3.97
N LEU A 405 26.18 -2.51 4.04
CA LEU A 405 27.50 -2.89 3.56
C LEU A 405 28.41 -3.05 4.78
N PHE A 406 28.73 -4.29 5.12
CA PHE A 406 29.67 -4.59 6.18
C PHE A 406 31.09 -4.44 5.63
N MET A 407 31.85 -3.49 6.17
CA MET A 407 33.23 -3.24 5.75
C MET A 407 34.21 -3.97 6.67
N ASP A 408 34.02 -3.80 7.98
CA ASP A 408 34.91 -4.29 9.03
C ASP A 408 34.07 -4.97 10.13
N THR A 409 34.70 -5.53 11.17
CA THR A 409 34.00 -6.17 12.30
C THR A 409 33.15 -5.22 13.14
N SER A 410 33.36 -3.89 13.01
CA SER A 410 32.70 -2.87 13.84
C SER A 410 32.15 -1.67 13.08
N SER A 411 32.32 -1.63 11.75
CA SER A 411 31.84 -0.52 10.92
C SER A 411 31.32 -0.99 9.57
N GLY A 412 30.41 -0.21 9.01
CA GLY A 412 29.90 -0.42 7.67
C GLY A 412 29.33 0.85 7.07
N ALA A 413 28.60 0.72 5.97
CA ALA A 413 27.87 1.80 5.34
C ALA A 413 26.48 1.32 4.90
N HIS A 414 25.65 2.25 4.45
CA HIS A 414 24.52 1.90 3.60
C HIS A 414 24.99 1.84 2.15
N GLN A 415 24.65 0.76 1.46
CA GLN A 415 24.83 0.68 0.01
C GLN A 415 23.47 0.86 -0.65
N TRP A 416 23.37 1.94 -1.40
CA TRP A 416 22.21 2.33 -2.18
C TRP A 416 22.42 1.89 -3.61
N ILE A 417 21.43 1.25 -4.20
CA ILE A 417 21.37 0.98 -5.63
C ILE A 417 20.25 1.87 -6.15
N ILE A 418 20.59 2.87 -6.95
CA ILE A 418 19.65 3.91 -7.39
C ILE A 418 19.58 3.92 -8.92
N GLU A 419 18.35 3.78 -9.43
CA GLU A 419 18.06 3.91 -10.85
C GLU A 419 17.69 5.36 -11.15
N PHE A 420 18.57 6.05 -11.88
CA PHE A 420 18.34 7.43 -12.31
C PHE A 420 17.71 7.45 -13.69
N GLU A 421 16.63 8.21 -13.84
CA GLU A 421 16.13 8.65 -15.14
C GLU A 421 16.98 9.82 -15.65
N LYS A 422 17.27 10.78 -14.76
CA LYS A 422 18.20 11.88 -14.98
C LYS A 422 19.22 11.88 -13.85
N GLU A 423 20.49 11.73 -14.20
CA GLU A 423 21.58 11.81 -13.23
C GLU A 423 21.65 13.21 -12.60
N PRO A 424 22.09 13.31 -11.33
CA PRO A 424 22.28 14.60 -10.66
C PRO A 424 23.34 15.45 -11.36
N ASP A 425 23.16 16.76 -11.34
CA ASP A 425 24.14 17.71 -11.90
C ASP A 425 25.54 17.55 -11.27
N ASN A 426 25.58 17.15 -9.99
CA ASN A 426 26.78 16.77 -9.28
C ASN A 426 26.49 15.55 -8.38
N PHE A 427 27.12 14.42 -8.69
CA PHE A 427 26.85 13.16 -8.03
C PHE A 427 27.31 13.13 -6.57
N GLU A 428 28.51 13.63 -6.30
CA GLU A 428 29.06 13.68 -4.94
C GLU A 428 28.21 14.59 -4.03
N TYR A 429 27.69 15.69 -4.59
CA TYR A 429 26.76 16.58 -3.89
C TYR A 429 25.41 15.92 -3.62
N PHE A 430 24.88 15.13 -4.56
CA PHE A 430 23.69 14.31 -4.32
C PHE A 430 23.89 13.34 -3.14
N VAL A 431 25.03 12.63 -3.11
CA VAL A 431 25.35 11.70 -2.01
C VAL A 431 25.47 12.45 -0.68
N ALA A 432 26.08 13.63 -0.67
CA ALA A 432 26.22 14.45 0.53
C ALA A 432 24.84 14.92 1.07
N LEU A 433 23.96 15.39 0.19
CA LEU A 433 22.61 15.82 0.56
C LEU A 433 21.73 14.67 1.03
N LEU A 434 21.89 13.48 0.43
CA LEU A 434 21.23 12.26 0.89
C LEU A 434 21.63 11.94 2.34
N ASP A 435 22.94 11.92 2.64
CA ASP A 435 23.46 11.67 3.99
C ASP A 435 23.01 12.75 4.99
N GLU A 436 23.06 14.02 4.61
CA GLU A 436 22.61 15.15 5.44
C GLU A 436 21.12 15.06 5.77
N SER A 437 20.30 14.76 4.76
CA SER A 437 18.86 14.62 4.96
C SER A 437 18.53 13.45 5.88
N LEU A 438 19.22 12.31 5.76
CA LEU A 438 19.02 11.18 6.67
C LEU A 438 19.40 11.53 8.12
N LYS A 439 20.53 12.24 8.32
CA LYS A 439 20.96 12.73 9.65
C LYS A 439 19.92 13.65 10.28
N SER A 440 19.39 14.61 9.51
CA SER A 440 18.41 15.57 10.04
C SER A 440 17.06 14.94 10.42
N GLN A 441 16.70 13.80 9.81
CA GLN A 441 15.39 13.17 9.98
C GLN A 441 15.40 12.00 10.97
N ASN A 442 16.56 11.41 11.24
CA ASN A 442 16.67 10.25 12.12
C ASN A 442 17.87 10.41 13.07
N SER A 443 17.57 10.62 14.35
CA SER A 443 18.57 10.85 15.40
C SER A 443 19.47 9.64 15.66
N ASP A 444 18.96 8.42 15.47
CA ASP A 444 19.77 7.20 15.62
C ASP A 444 20.76 7.10 14.47
N TYR A 445 20.32 7.35 13.22
CA TYR A 445 21.20 7.46 12.07
C TYR A 445 22.27 8.54 12.23
N GLU A 446 21.89 9.75 12.66
CA GLU A 446 22.80 10.84 12.97
C GLU A 446 23.87 10.41 13.98
N SER A 447 23.44 9.77 15.08
CA SER A 447 24.32 9.24 16.11
C SER A 447 25.31 8.21 15.55
N LYS A 448 24.86 7.29 14.69
CA LYS A 448 25.75 6.27 14.08
C LYS A 448 26.70 6.84 13.03
N ARG A 449 26.33 7.95 12.38
CA ARG A 449 27.17 8.70 11.43
C ARG A 449 28.16 9.65 12.11
N TYR A 450 28.08 9.88 13.42
CA TYR A 450 28.98 10.78 14.14
C TYR A 450 30.44 10.33 14.02
N ASN A 451 31.32 11.21 13.52
CA ASN A 451 32.72 10.95 13.21
C ASN A 451 32.98 9.74 12.29
N ASP A 452 31.96 9.29 11.56
CA ASP A 452 32.03 8.14 10.65
C ASP A 452 32.59 6.86 11.33
N PHE A 453 32.42 6.68 12.65
CA PHE A 453 33.03 5.54 13.35
C PHE A 453 32.28 4.23 13.09
N VAL A 454 30.95 4.23 13.24
CA VAL A 454 30.11 3.02 13.11
C VAL A 454 29.53 2.93 11.71
N LEU A 455 28.95 4.01 11.22
CA LEU A 455 28.39 4.10 9.88
C LEU A 455 29.21 5.11 9.08
N LYS A 456 29.78 4.69 7.95
CA LYS A 456 30.47 5.54 6.97
C LYS A 456 29.46 6.25 6.07
N VAL A 457 29.96 7.18 5.26
CA VAL A 457 29.18 7.85 4.21
C VAL A 457 28.49 6.79 3.33
N PRO A 458 27.22 6.98 2.94
CA PRO A 458 26.51 6.08 2.04
C PRO A 458 27.27 5.83 0.73
N GLN A 459 27.38 4.56 0.34
CA GLN A 459 27.86 4.19 -0.99
C GLN A 459 26.67 4.14 -1.93
N VAL A 460 26.69 4.94 -2.99
CA VAL A 460 25.62 4.95 -4.01
C VAL A 460 26.14 4.31 -5.30
N ILE A 461 25.49 3.24 -5.73
CA ILE A 461 25.68 2.57 -7.02
C ILE A 461 24.61 3.08 -7.97
N LYS A 462 25.04 3.71 -9.06
CA LYS A 462 24.14 4.14 -10.14
C LYS A 462 23.82 2.96 -11.05
N VAL A 463 22.56 2.76 -11.38
CA VAL A 463 22.14 1.74 -12.35
C VAL A 463 21.35 2.37 -13.49
N LEU A 464 21.39 1.77 -14.68
CA LEU A 464 20.74 2.29 -15.86
C LEU A 464 19.21 2.27 -15.74
N PRO A 465 18.48 3.15 -16.44
CA PRO A 465 17.02 3.08 -16.54
C PRO A 465 16.52 1.67 -16.91
N ASN A 466 15.42 1.25 -16.28
CA ASN A 466 14.79 -0.07 -16.41
C ASN A 466 15.56 -1.25 -15.78
N SER A 467 16.63 -1.01 -15.02
CA SER A 467 17.36 -2.05 -14.29
C SER A 467 16.45 -2.84 -13.35
N PHE A 468 15.66 -2.16 -12.52
CA PHE A 468 14.74 -2.82 -11.60
C PHE A 468 13.57 -3.50 -12.30
N TYR A 469 13.08 -2.91 -13.38
CA TYR A 469 12.04 -3.51 -14.23
C TYR A 469 12.53 -4.85 -14.81
N ASN A 470 13.72 -4.85 -15.41
CA ASN A 470 14.33 -6.03 -16.01
C ASN A 470 14.63 -7.11 -14.97
N TRP A 471 15.05 -6.72 -13.76
CA TRP A 471 15.24 -7.65 -12.64
C TRP A 471 13.90 -8.28 -12.21
N LEU A 472 12.84 -7.50 -12.03
CA LEU A 472 11.51 -8.05 -11.73
C LEU A 472 10.99 -8.95 -12.86
N LYS A 473 11.28 -8.61 -14.12
CA LYS A 473 10.96 -9.42 -15.31
C LYS A 473 11.64 -10.77 -15.26
N SER A 474 12.95 -10.83 -14.97
CA SER A 474 13.70 -12.09 -14.90
C SER A 474 13.20 -13.03 -13.79
N LYS A 475 12.59 -12.48 -12.75
CA LYS A 475 11.97 -13.25 -11.64
C LYS A 475 10.49 -13.61 -11.88
N ASN A 476 9.91 -13.29 -13.04
CA ASN A 476 8.47 -13.41 -13.32
C ASN A 476 7.59 -12.67 -12.29
N LYS A 477 8.07 -11.54 -11.79
CA LYS A 477 7.41 -10.68 -10.80
C LYS A 477 6.99 -9.33 -11.40
N LEU A 478 6.56 -9.30 -12.66
CA LEU A 478 5.90 -8.12 -13.23
C LEU A 478 4.45 -8.00 -12.73
N GLY A 479 3.90 -6.77 -12.65
CA GLY A 479 2.51 -6.51 -12.28
C GLY A 479 2.29 -5.76 -10.96
N GLY A 480 1.05 -5.28 -10.77
CA GLY A 480 0.65 -4.27 -9.78
C GLY A 480 0.98 -4.53 -8.29
N GLN A 481 1.19 -5.79 -7.89
CA GLN A 481 1.50 -6.16 -6.50
C GLN A 481 2.99 -6.41 -6.21
N ASN A 482 3.83 -6.50 -7.24
CA ASN A 482 5.27 -6.72 -7.06
C ASN A 482 5.99 -5.37 -7.03
N LYS A 483 6.84 -5.17 -6.03
CA LYS A 483 7.56 -3.92 -5.75
C LYS A 483 8.99 -4.23 -5.37
N VAL A 484 9.92 -3.35 -5.75
CA VAL A 484 11.31 -3.41 -5.27
C VAL A 484 11.32 -3.14 -3.76
N PRO A 485 11.88 -4.04 -2.93
CA PRO A 485 12.02 -3.77 -1.50
C PRO A 485 12.98 -2.60 -1.27
N ARG A 486 12.54 -1.56 -0.55
CA ARG A 486 13.33 -0.34 -0.32
C ARG A 486 14.47 -0.54 0.67
N LEU A 487 14.17 -1.16 1.82
CA LEU A 487 15.11 -1.34 2.93
C LEU A 487 15.19 -2.81 3.33
N CYS A 488 16.40 -3.35 3.38
CA CYS A 488 16.66 -4.74 3.77
C CYS A 488 17.79 -4.81 4.81
N ASN A 489 17.58 -5.52 5.93
CA ASN A 489 18.64 -5.76 6.93
C ASN A 489 19.66 -6.81 6.53
N ASP A 490 19.41 -7.54 5.44
CA ASP A 490 20.38 -8.45 4.83
C ASP A 490 20.68 -8.01 3.39
N ARG A 491 21.73 -8.60 2.81
CA ARG A 491 22.17 -8.26 1.46
C ARG A 491 21.56 -9.13 0.36
N LYS A 492 20.64 -10.06 0.66
CA LYS A 492 20.17 -11.04 -0.34
C LYS A 492 19.58 -10.39 -1.57
N ILE A 493 18.73 -9.37 -1.38
CA ILE A 493 18.08 -8.65 -2.48
C ILE A 493 19.08 -7.77 -3.23
N ALA A 494 19.92 -7.02 -2.50
CA ALA A 494 20.93 -6.17 -3.12
C ALA A 494 21.96 -6.98 -3.92
N ASP A 495 22.46 -8.08 -3.36
CA ASP A 495 23.42 -8.96 -4.04
C ASP A 495 22.78 -9.68 -5.23
N ASP A 496 21.51 -10.09 -5.15
CA ASP A 496 20.77 -10.67 -6.29
C ASP A 496 20.58 -9.67 -7.43
N ILE A 497 20.27 -8.41 -7.10
CA ILE A 497 20.17 -7.31 -8.09
C ILE A 497 21.54 -7.05 -8.71
N LEU A 498 22.59 -6.86 -7.90
CA LEU A 498 23.94 -6.59 -8.40
C LEU A 498 24.48 -7.74 -9.26
N SER A 499 24.21 -9.00 -8.88
CA SER A 499 24.57 -10.17 -9.69
C SER A 499 23.86 -10.16 -11.03
N PHE A 500 22.54 -9.93 -11.05
CA PHE A 500 21.76 -9.83 -12.28
C PHE A 500 22.25 -8.71 -13.19
N LEU A 501 22.58 -7.55 -12.62
CA LEU A 501 23.11 -6.42 -13.39
C LEU A 501 24.48 -6.77 -13.98
N ASN A 502 25.40 -7.34 -13.20
CA ASN A 502 26.72 -7.75 -13.68
C ASN A 502 26.68 -8.77 -14.83
N GLU A 503 25.67 -9.65 -14.86
CA GLU A 503 25.48 -10.62 -15.96
C GLU A 503 25.03 -9.95 -17.26
N ILE A 504 24.29 -8.85 -17.19
CA ILE A 504 23.71 -8.16 -18.35
C ILE A 504 24.59 -6.99 -18.81
N GLN A 505 25.27 -6.33 -17.88
CA GLN A 505 26.24 -5.24 -18.08
C GLN A 505 27.20 -5.18 -16.88
N PRO A 506 28.54 -5.28 -17.06
CA PRO A 506 29.46 -5.15 -15.93
C PRO A 506 29.27 -3.79 -15.25
N VAL A 507 28.83 -3.79 -13.98
CA VAL A 507 28.74 -2.58 -13.16
C VAL A 507 30.16 -2.28 -12.69
N PHE A 508 30.72 -1.13 -13.09
CA PHE A 508 32.03 -0.64 -12.64
C PHE A 508 31.89 0.40 -11.54
#